data_AF-A0A8S0YJV0-F1
#
_entry.id   AF-A0A8S0YJV0-F1
#
_cell.length_a   1.000
_cell.length_b   1.000
_cell.length_c   1.000
_cell.angle_alpha   90.00
_cell.angle_beta   90.00
_cell.angle_gamma   90.00
#
_symmetry.space_group_name_H-M   'P 1'
#
loop_
_entity.id
_entity.type
_entity.pdbx_description
1 polymer ?
#
loop_
_entity_poly.entity_id
_entity_poly.type
_entity_poly.pdbx_seq_one_letter_code
_entity_poly.pdbx_strand_id
1 'polypeptide(L)'
;MYNFFIILFSLIAVILAFLDLANKINIDIPPYNYIDNAILIIFTVYYFTRLIISQNKKRFFKENIFDLIAIIPFSSFFRVTRLFRALKLIKLTRLFKLIRLLAFLEKLKKNTRNFLYTNGFIYLIYANLITITAGSFSIYFFEK
;
A
#
# COMPACT_ATOMS: atom_id res chain seq x y z
N MET A 1 14.47 -7.30 -6.95
CA MET A 1 13.25 -7.27 -7.79
C MET A 1 11.96 -7.45 -6.99
N TYR A 2 11.82 -8.45 -6.13
CA TYR A 2 10.60 -8.70 -5.35
C TYR A 2 10.06 -7.49 -4.54
N ASN A 3 10.92 -6.76 -3.83
CA ASN A 3 10.53 -5.58 -3.05
C ASN A 3 9.93 -4.45 -3.91
N PHE A 4 10.36 -4.32 -5.16
CA PHE A 4 9.84 -3.30 -6.08
C PHE A 4 8.37 -3.57 -6.43
N PHE A 5 8.03 -4.81 -6.79
CA PHE A 5 6.65 -5.18 -7.10
C PHE A 5 5.71 -4.98 -5.92
N ILE A 6 6.16 -5.30 -4.70
CA ILE A 6 5.35 -5.11 -3.50
C ILE A 6 5.07 -3.63 -3.26
N ILE A 7 6.07 -2.75 -3.44
CA ILE A 7 5.90 -1.30 -3.32
C ILE A 7 4.93 -0.79 -4.39
N LEU A 8 5.07 -1.25 -5.64
CA LEU A 8 4.18 -0.88 -6.73
C LEU A 8 2.73 -1.28 -6.43
N PHE A 9 2.49 -2.52 -6.01
CA PHE A 9 1.15 -2.97 -5.62
C PHE A 9 0.63 -2.21 -4.40
N SER A 10 1.49 -1.87 -3.43
CA SER A 10 1.08 -1.06 -2.27
C SER A 10 0.66 0.34 -2.68
N LEU A 11 1.37 0.95 -3.64
CA LEU A 11 1.05 2.28 -4.16
C LEU A 11 -0.29 2.27 -4.91
N ILE A 12 -0.52 1.27 -5.77
CA ILE A 12 -1.80 1.08 -6.47
C ILE A 12 -2.94 0.86 -5.46
N ALA A 13 -2.74 0.04 -4.43
CA ALA A 13 -3.73 -0.20 -3.38
C ALA A 13 -4.13 1.09 -2.64
N VAL A 14 -3.15 1.93 -2.31
CA VAL A 14 -3.39 3.23 -1.66
C VAL A 14 -4.20 4.16 -2.57
N ILE A 15 -3.84 4.25 -3.85
CA ILE A 15 -4.56 5.10 -4.83
C ILE A 15 -6.01 4.63 -4.98
N LEU A 16 -6.24 3.33 -5.17
CA LEU A 16 -7.59 2.77 -5.28
C LEU A 16 -8.40 3.06 -4.02
N ALA A 17 -7.85 2.79 -2.84
CA ALA A 17 -8.53 3.02 -1.56
C ALA A 17 -8.86 4.52 -1.35
N PHE A 18 -7.95 5.42 -1.74
CA PHE A 18 -8.17 6.86 -1.65
C PHE A 18 -9.28 7.34 -2.59
N LEU A 19 -9.28 6.89 -3.85
CA LEU A 19 -10.30 7.25 -4.82
C LEU A 19 -11.69 6.73 -4.43
N ASP A 20 -11.76 5.54 -3.83
CA ASP A 20 -13.00 4.96 -3.31
C ASP A 20 -13.52 5.70 -2.08
N LEU A 21 -12.61 6.15 -1.20
CA LEU A 21 -12.96 6.99 -0.05
C LEU A 21 -13.46 8.38 -0.50
N ALA A 22 -12.87 8.95 -1.54
CA ALA A 22 -13.27 10.21 -2.16
C ALA A 22 -14.59 10.11 -2.96
N ASN A 23 -15.22 8.92 -3.01
CA ASN A 23 -16.38 8.61 -3.85
C ASN A 23 -16.16 8.90 -5.35
N LYS A 24 -14.91 8.85 -5.83
CA LYS A 24 -14.57 9.02 -7.25
C LYS A 24 -14.68 7.71 -8.02
N ILE A 25 -14.37 6.61 -7.36
CA ILE A 25 -14.56 5.25 -7.89
C ILE A 25 -15.37 4.43 -6.88
N ASN A 26 -15.87 3.29 -7.34
CA ASN A 26 -16.46 2.29 -6.46
C ASN A 26 -15.68 0.99 -6.63
N ILE A 27 -14.93 0.59 -5.58
CA ILE A 27 -14.12 -0.64 -5.59
C ILE A 27 -15.00 -1.89 -5.73
N ASP A 28 -16.28 -1.85 -5.37
CA ASP A 28 -17.15 -3.02 -5.44
C ASP A 28 -17.62 -3.33 -6.88
N ILE A 29 -17.33 -2.46 -7.86
CA ILE A 29 -17.80 -2.57 -9.25
C ILE A 29 -16.64 -2.95 -10.19
N PRO A 30 -16.86 -3.80 -11.21
CA PRO A 30 -15.89 -4.03 -12.27
C PRO A 30 -15.52 -2.72 -13.01
N PRO A 31 -14.25 -2.53 -13.41
CA PRO A 31 -13.12 -3.47 -13.31
C PRO A 31 -12.35 -3.38 -11.97
N TYR A 32 -12.58 -2.36 -11.15
CA TYR A 32 -11.81 -2.06 -9.93
C TYR A 32 -11.84 -3.18 -8.90
N ASN A 33 -12.97 -3.88 -8.78
CA ASN A 33 -13.13 -5.04 -7.90
C ASN A 33 -12.14 -6.16 -8.22
N TYR A 34 -11.86 -6.42 -9.50
CA TYR A 34 -10.90 -7.46 -9.89
C TYR A 34 -9.48 -7.08 -9.50
N ILE A 35 -9.12 -5.81 -9.67
CA ILE A 35 -7.79 -5.29 -9.31
C ILE A 35 -7.61 -5.32 -7.78
N ASP A 36 -8.59 -4.85 -7.02
CA ASP A 36 -8.53 -4.86 -5.55
C ASP A 36 -8.41 -6.29 -5.00
N ASN A 37 -9.19 -7.23 -5.54
CA ASN A 37 -9.12 -8.64 -5.12
C ASN A 37 -7.77 -9.29 -5.49
N ALA A 38 -7.22 -9.00 -6.68
CA ALA A 38 -5.91 -9.51 -7.08
C ALA A 38 -4.80 -9.01 -6.12
N ILE A 39 -4.80 -7.71 -5.81
CA ILE A 39 -3.85 -7.12 -4.86
C ILE A 39 -4.03 -7.73 -3.46
N LEU A 40 -5.28 -7.93 -3.03
CA LEU A 40 -5.59 -8.57 -1.76
C LEU A 40 -5.00 -9.98 -1.69
N ILE A 41 -5.20 -10.82 -2.71
CA ILE A 41 -4.65 -12.18 -2.76
C ILE A 41 -3.12 -12.15 -2.67
N ILE A 42 -2.47 -11.27 -3.43
CA ILE A 42 -1.00 -11.11 -3.41
C ILE A 42 -0.52 -10.75 -1.99
N PHE A 43 -1.18 -9.79 -1.33
CA PHE A 43 -0.80 -9.38 0.01
C PHE A 43 -1.10 -10.43 1.07
N THR A 44 -2.17 -11.20 0.92
CA THR A 44 -2.49 -12.32 1.79
C THR A 44 -1.39 -13.37 1.72
N VAL A 45 -1.03 -13.83 0.52
CA VAL A 45 0.05 -14.80 0.33
C VAL A 45 1.36 -14.26 0.91
N TYR A 46 1.70 -13.01 0.60
CA TYR A 46 2.90 -12.35 1.13
C TYR A 46 2.97 -12.37 2.66
N TYR A 47 1.86 -12.05 3.33
CA TYR A 47 1.78 -12.04 4.78
C TYR A 47 1.96 -13.45 5.37
N PHE A 48 1.24 -14.43 4.82
CA PHE A 48 1.30 -15.81 5.28
C PHE A 48 2.68 -16.43 5.06
N THR A 49 3.35 -16.16 3.94
CA THR A 49 4.74 -16.60 3.73
C THR A 49 5.66 -16.06 4.82
N ARG A 50 5.56 -14.75 5.15
CA ARG A 50 6.36 -14.15 6.24
C ARG A 50 5.99 -14.70 7.62
N LEU A 51 4.71 -14.99 7.85
CA LEU A 51 4.23 -15.58 9.10
C LEU A 51 4.78 -16.99 9.31
N ILE A 52 4.78 -17.83 8.26
CA ILE A 52 5.28 -19.22 8.32
C ILE A 52 6.79 -19.24 8.57
N ILE A 53 7.55 -18.36 7.92
CA ILE A 53 9.00 -18.27 8.06
C ILE A 53 9.42 -17.68 9.42
N SER A 54 8.55 -16.90 10.06
CA SER A 54 8.88 -16.24 11.33
C SER A 54 9.12 -17.24 12.48
N GLN A 55 10.22 -17.07 13.21
CA GLN A 55 10.57 -17.92 14.36
C GLN A 55 9.55 -17.84 15.50
N ASN A 56 8.91 -16.67 15.69
CA ASN A 56 7.89 -16.47 16.70
C ASN A 56 6.63 -15.84 16.10
N LYS A 57 5.64 -16.68 15.78
CA LYS A 57 4.37 -16.31 15.17
C LYS A 57 3.60 -15.26 15.98
N LYS A 58 3.57 -15.40 17.32
CA LYS A 58 2.85 -14.46 18.22
C LYS A 58 3.47 -13.07 18.17
N ARG A 59 4.81 -12.99 18.21
CA ARG A 59 5.54 -11.73 18.10
C ARG A 59 5.37 -11.10 16.71
N PHE A 60 5.51 -11.91 15.66
CA PHE A 60 5.32 -11.45 14.28
C PHE A 60 3.93 -10.85 14.06
N PHE A 61 2.88 -11.48 14.58
CA PHE A 61 1.51 -11.00 14.46
C PHE A 61 1.34 -9.62 15.09
N LYS A 62 1.87 -9.41 16.30
CA LYS A 62 1.81 -8.12 17.00
C LYS A 62 2.59 -7.02 16.25
N GLU A 63 3.76 -7.35 15.73
CA GLU A 63 4.62 -6.39 15.01
C GLU A 63 4.14 -6.08 13.57
N ASN A 64 3.27 -6.91 12.99
CA ASN A 64 2.78 -6.76 11.63
C ASN A 64 1.23 -6.69 11.59
N ILE A 65 0.63 -6.07 12.60
CA ILE A 65 -0.83 -5.93 12.69
C ILE A 65 -1.41 -5.10 11.54
N PHE A 66 -0.69 -4.10 11.04
CA PHE A 66 -1.09 -3.32 9.88
C PHE A 66 -1.07 -4.15 8.59
N ASP A 67 -0.10 -5.05 8.43
CA ASP A 67 -0.11 -5.98 7.29
C ASP A 67 -1.31 -6.92 7.37
N LEU A 68 -1.73 -7.30 8.58
CA LEU A 68 -2.94 -8.10 8.80
C LEU A 68 -4.21 -7.32 8.43
N ILE A 69 -4.32 -6.05 8.86
CA ILE A 69 -5.47 -5.21 8.53
C ILE A 69 -5.57 -5.00 7.01
N ALA A 70 -4.44 -4.86 6.32
CA ALA A 70 -4.37 -4.66 4.88
C ALA A 70 -4.88 -5.86 4.04
N ILE A 71 -4.89 -7.07 4.61
CA ILE A 71 -5.32 -8.30 3.91
C ILE A 71 -6.77 -8.70 4.19
N ILE A 72 -7.48 -7.98 5.06
CA ILE A 72 -8.87 -8.31 5.38
C ILE A 72 -9.78 -7.95 4.17
N PRO A 73 -10.58 -8.90 3.63
CA PRO A 73 -11.49 -8.65 2.51
C PRO A 73 -12.77 -7.95 2.96
N PHE A 74 -12.62 -6.67 3.32
CA PHE A 74 -13.71 -5.85 3.84
C PHE A 74 -14.90 -5.74 2.87
N SER A 75 -14.66 -5.59 1.57
CA SER A 75 -15.70 -5.51 0.53
C SER A 75 -16.65 -6.72 0.53
N SER A 76 -16.10 -7.93 0.74
CA SER A 76 -16.88 -9.17 0.81
C SER A 76 -17.53 -9.37 2.19
N PHE A 77 -16.86 -8.97 3.27
CA PHE A 77 -17.44 -9.04 4.63
C PHE A 77 -18.67 -8.13 4.78
N PHE A 78 -18.67 -6.93 4.18
CA PHE A 78 -19.82 -6.01 4.20
C PHE A 78 -20.97 -6.42 3.27
N ARG A 79 -20.72 -7.24 2.24
CA ARG A 79 -21.78 -7.79 1.37
C ARG A 79 -22.63 -8.82 2.11
N VAL A 80 -22.01 -9.68 2.94
CA VAL A 80 -22.73 -10.70 3.74
C VAL A 80 -23.51 -10.05 4.89
N THR A 81 -23.02 -8.94 5.44
CA THR A 81 -23.73 -8.20 6.50
C THR A 81 -24.84 -7.27 5.99
N ARG A 82 -25.17 -7.27 4.68
CA ARG A 82 -26.34 -6.56 4.12
C ARG A 82 -27.68 -6.97 4.73
N LEU A 83 -27.75 -8.08 5.46
CA LEU A 83 -28.93 -8.48 6.24
C LEU A 83 -29.11 -7.69 7.56
N PHE A 84 -28.11 -6.92 8.02
CA PHE A 84 -28.17 -6.10 9.25
C PHE A 84 -28.40 -4.60 8.97
N ARG A 85 -29.05 -4.26 7.85
CA ARG A 85 -29.47 -2.89 7.44
C ARG A 85 -30.32 -2.24 8.56
N ALA A 86 -30.33 -0.93 8.81
CA ALA A 86 -29.93 0.24 8.04
C ALA A 86 -29.59 1.39 9.03
N LEU A 87 -29.02 2.48 8.52
CA LEU A 87 -28.77 3.77 9.20
C LEU A 87 -27.45 3.91 9.99
N LYS A 88 -26.97 2.92 10.75
CA LYS A 88 -25.71 3.07 11.54
C LYS A 88 -24.42 2.60 10.83
N LEU A 89 -24.52 1.75 9.80
CA LEU A 89 -23.37 1.13 9.15
C LEU A 89 -22.66 2.02 8.10
N ILE A 90 -23.29 3.07 7.57
CA ILE A 90 -22.64 3.96 6.57
C ILE A 90 -21.43 4.70 7.18
N LYS A 91 -21.51 5.09 8.45
CA LYS A 91 -20.35 5.66 9.17
C LYS A 91 -19.29 4.60 9.43
N LEU A 92 -19.72 3.38 9.78
CA LEU A 92 -18.81 2.29 10.12
C LEU A 92 -18.02 1.82 8.88
N THR A 93 -18.67 1.68 7.72
CA THR A 93 -17.98 1.34 6.46
C THR A 93 -16.95 2.41 6.09
N ARG A 94 -17.27 3.70 6.26
CA ARG A 94 -16.30 4.79 6.04
C ARG A 94 -15.12 4.72 7.01
N LEU A 95 -15.36 4.45 8.31
CA LEU A 95 -14.29 4.25 9.29
C LEU A 95 -13.40 3.07 8.93
N PHE A 96 -13.97 1.96 8.45
CA PHE A 96 -13.18 0.81 8.00
C PHE A 96 -12.38 1.11 6.73
N LYS A 97 -12.94 1.86 5.77
CA LYS A 97 -12.18 2.34 4.60
C LYS A 97 -10.98 3.20 5.03
N LEU A 98 -11.17 4.07 6.03
CA LEU A 98 -10.08 4.86 6.62
C LEU A 98 -9.01 3.99 7.28
N ILE A 99 -9.41 3.01 8.11
CA ILE A 99 -8.48 2.08 8.76
C ILE A 99 -7.69 1.29 7.71
N ARG A 100 -8.35 0.83 6.64
CA ARG A 100 -7.70 0.13 5.52
C ARG A 100 -6.69 1.04 4.81
N LEU A 101 -7.05 2.29 4.55
CA LEU A 101 -6.16 3.28 3.94
C LEU A 101 -4.94 3.55 4.83
N LEU A 102 -5.13 3.72 6.14
CA LEU A 102 -4.03 3.90 7.10
C LEU A 102 -3.10 2.67 7.13
N ALA A 103 -3.66 1.47 7.14
CA ALA A 103 -2.87 0.23 7.09
C ALA A 103 -2.04 0.12 5.79
N PHE A 104 -2.62 0.47 4.64
CA PHE A 104 -1.87 0.50 3.38
C PHE A 104 -0.79 1.58 3.36
N LEU A 105 -1.06 2.76 3.91
CA LEU A 105 -0.07 3.85 4.02
C LEU A 105 1.11 3.44 4.88
N GLU A 106 0.86 2.81 6.02
CA GLU A 106 1.94 2.33 6.90
C GLU A 106 2.76 1.23 6.24
N LYS A 107 2.09 0.29 5.56
CA LYS A 107 2.76 -0.75 4.77
C LYS A 107 3.62 -0.17 3.66
N LEU A 108 3.11 0.82 2.93
CA LEU A 108 3.86 1.55 1.90
C LEU A 108 5.07 2.25 2.52
N LYS A 109 4.89 2.98 3.62
CA LYS A 109 5.99 3.66 4.32
C LYS A 109 7.08 2.67 4.77
N LYS A 110 6.69 1.55 5.38
CA LYS A 110 7.61 0.49 5.84
C LYS A 110 8.39 -0.11 4.67
N ASN A 111 7.70 -0.46 3.59
CA ASN A 111 8.33 -1.06 2.41
C ASN A 111 9.22 -0.07 1.66
N THR A 112 8.77 1.17 1.47
CA THR A 112 9.55 2.24 0.84
C THR A 112 10.77 2.58 1.68
N ARG A 113 10.67 2.66 3.02
CA ARG A 113 11.82 2.86 3.90
C ARG A 113 12.82 1.72 3.80
N ASN A 114 12.37 0.47 3.84
CA ASN A 114 13.26 -0.68 3.67
C ASN A 114 13.92 -0.66 2.27
N PHE A 115 13.21 -0.29 1.21
CA PHE A 115 13.80 -0.20 -0.12
C PHE A 115 14.81 0.97 -0.26
N LEU A 116 14.46 2.15 0.25
CA LEU A 116 15.30 3.35 0.17
C LEU A 116 16.60 3.22 0.97
N TYR A 117 16.51 2.71 2.21
CA TYR A 117 17.64 2.68 3.13
C TYR A 117 18.41 1.36 3.11
N THR A 118 17.78 0.22 2.80
CA THR A 118 18.49 -1.08 2.79
C THR A 118 19.19 -1.38 1.46
N ASN A 119 18.70 -0.85 0.33
CA ASN A 119 19.34 -1.05 -0.99
C ASN A 119 20.28 0.07 -1.41
N GLY A 120 20.53 1.08 -0.56
CA GLY A 120 21.33 2.25 -0.92
C GLY A 120 20.73 3.11 -2.04
N PHE A 121 19.45 2.91 -2.38
CA PHE A 121 18.76 3.66 -3.43
C PHE A 121 18.73 5.17 -3.13
N ILE A 122 18.70 5.54 -1.86
CA ILE A 122 18.83 6.94 -1.43
C ILE A 122 20.14 7.57 -1.92
N TYR A 123 21.26 6.83 -1.92
CA TYR A 123 22.56 7.32 -2.39
C TYR A 123 22.56 7.50 -3.92
N LEU A 124 21.89 6.60 -4.64
CA LEU A 124 21.72 6.73 -6.10
C LEU A 124 20.87 7.96 -6.47
N ILE A 125 19.83 8.27 -5.71
CA ILE A 125 19.04 9.49 -5.88
C ILE A 125 19.92 10.72 -5.66
N TYR A 126 20.66 10.78 -4.54
CA TYR A 126 21.55 11.90 -4.25
C TYR A 126 22.63 12.08 -5.32
N ALA A 127 23.27 10.99 -5.77
CA ALA A 127 24.27 11.03 -6.82
C ALA A 127 23.70 11.59 -8.14
N ASN A 128 22.52 11.10 -8.57
CA ASN A 128 21.87 11.62 -9.79
C ASN A 128 21.48 13.09 -9.66
N LEU A 129 20.97 13.51 -8.50
CA LEU A 129 20.61 14.91 -8.25
C LEU A 129 21.83 15.82 -8.36
N ILE A 130 22.98 15.40 -7.81
CA ILE A 130 24.25 16.11 -7.94
C ILE A 130 24.70 16.16 -9.41
N THR A 131 24.62 15.04 -10.14
CA THR A 131 25.03 15.00 -11.56
C THR A 131 24.14 15.90 -12.43
N ILE A 132 22.82 15.91 -12.22
CA ILE A 132 21.87 16.74 -12.98
C ILE A 132 22.11 18.22 -12.69
N THR A 133 22.26 18.61 -11.42
CA THR A 133 22.51 20.01 -11.07
C THR A 133 23.88 20.48 -11.54
N ALA A 134 24.92 19.65 -11.39
CA ALA A 134 26.25 19.95 -11.92
C ALA A 134 26.22 20.11 -13.45
N GLY A 135 25.58 19.19 -14.18
CA GLY A 135 25.42 19.29 -15.63
C GLY A 135 24.63 20.54 -16.05
N SER A 136 23.53 20.84 -15.37
CA SER A 136 22.74 22.05 -15.62
C SER A 136 23.53 23.33 -15.36
N PHE A 137 24.37 23.35 -14.32
CA PHE A 137 25.22 24.50 -13.99
C PHE A 137 26.36 24.68 -14.99
N SER A 138 26.98 23.57 -15.44
CA SER A 138 28.00 23.60 -16.50
C SER A 138 27.43 24.16 -17.79
N ILE A 139 26.26 23.71 -18.24
CA ILE A 139 25.61 24.22 -19.46
C ILE A 139 25.33 25.73 -19.33
N TYR A 140 24.76 26.16 -18.20
CA TYR A 140 24.49 27.58 -17.94
C TYR A 140 25.73 28.48 -18.00
N PHE A 141 26.90 27.98 -17.57
CA PHE A 141 28.15 28.73 -17.62
C PHE A 141 28.76 28.80 -19.02
N PHE A 142 28.60 27.76 -19.85
CA PHE A 142 29.11 27.76 -21.24
C PHE A 142 28.19 28.47 -22.24
N GLU A 143 26.91 28.61 -21.91
CA GLU A 143 25.93 29.30 -22.76
C GLU A 143 25.88 30.83 -22.51
N LYS A 144 26.62 31.32 -21.51
CA LYS A 144 26.72 32.74 -21.15
C LYS A 144 28.10 33.31 -21.51
#